data_AF-A0A0K2J901-F1
#
_entry.id   AF-A0A0K2J901-F1
#
_cell.length_a   1.000
_cell.length_b   1.000
_cell.length_c   1.000
_cell.angle_alpha   90.00
_cell.angle_beta   90.00
_cell.angle_gamma   90.00
#
_symmetry.space_group_name_H-M   'P 1'
#
loop_
_entity.id
_entity.type
_entity.pdbx_description
1 polymer ?
#
loop_
_entity_poly.entity_id
_entity_poly.type
_entity_poly.pdbx_seq_one_letter_code
_entity_poly.pdbx_strand_id
1 'polypeptide(L)'
;MKKGLLVLFMASMLVFAENQNVAKKHDKTAKLEKDSYCTVPKSHSDFKKINGKDYRVDVEFEKCVFDSETYENVKVGVLIQNVEKTEKYLKKYKYMHLKAGKNLVYNASDNSYYYNGSWAFNNDKAYPTVFDGK
;
A
#
# COMPACT_ATOMS: atom_id res chain seq x y z
N MET A 1 51.92 -34.78 -3.80
CA MET A 1 51.37 -33.82 -4.79
C MET A 1 49.89 -34.12 -4.95
N LYS A 2 49.07 -33.08 -4.82
CA LYS A 2 47.60 -33.06 -4.97
C LYS A 2 47.17 -33.59 -6.35
N LYS A 3 46.07 -34.35 -6.45
CA LYS A 3 44.85 -34.20 -7.32
C LYS A 3 43.87 -35.30 -6.85
N GLY A 4 42.72 -35.08 -6.22
CA GLY A 4 41.73 -34.01 -6.37
C GLY A 4 40.72 -34.40 -7.44
N LEU A 5 39.83 -35.36 -7.17
CA LEU A 5 38.69 -35.66 -8.03
C LEU A 5 37.39 -35.39 -7.26
N LEU A 6 36.92 -34.15 -7.38
CA LEU A 6 35.59 -33.71 -6.96
C LEU A 6 34.56 -34.31 -7.93
N VAL A 7 33.66 -35.15 -7.43
CA VAL A 7 32.46 -35.56 -8.14
C VAL A 7 31.40 -34.47 -7.91
N LEU A 8 31.18 -33.63 -8.92
CA LEU A 8 30.12 -32.63 -8.92
C LEU A 8 28.79 -33.32 -9.26
N PHE A 9 27.94 -33.51 -8.24
CA PHE A 9 26.51 -33.71 -8.43
C PHE A 9 25.92 -32.42 -9.01
N MET A 10 25.73 -32.36 -10.32
CA MET A 10 24.85 -31.35 -10.92
C MET A 10 23.42 -31.86 -10.80
N ALA A 11 22.78 -31.56 -9.67
CA ALA A 11 21.33 -31.57 -9.59
C ALA A 11 20.83 -30.51 -10.58
N SER A 12 20.24 -30.95 -11.69
CA SER A 12 19.52 -30.08 -12.62
C SER A 12 18.28 -29.55 -11.90
N MET A 13 18.44 -28.46 -11.16
CA MET A 13 17.32 -27.63 -10.74
C MET A 13 16.68 -27.08 -12.00
N LEU A 14 15.48 -27.56 -12.29
CA LEU A 14 14.52 -26.93 -13.16
C LEU A 14 14.36 -25.49 -12.68
N VAL A 15 14.94 -24.55 -13.42
CA VAL A 15 14.64 -23.13 -13.24
C VAL A 15 13.24 -22.93 -13.79
N PHE A 16 12.24 -23.09 -12.92
CA PHE A 16 10.96 -22.45 -13.14
C PHE A 16 11.24 -20.95 -13.09
N ALA A 17 11.41 -20.36 -14.27
CA ALA A 17 11.15 -18.94 -14.46
C ALA A 17 9.65 -18.74 -14.25
N GLU A 18 9.22 -18.79 -12.99
CA GLU A 18 7.96 -18.16 -12.63
C GLU A 18 8.15 -16.68 -12.94
N ASN A 19 7.27 -16.21 -13.81
CA ASN A 19 6.94 -14.82 -14.03
C ASN A 19 6.38 -14.24 -12.71
N GLN A 20 7.21 -14.19 -11.67
CA GLN A 20 6.89 -13.46 -10.46
C GLN A 20 7.06 -12.00 -10.87
N ASN A 21 5.94 -11.33 -11.13
CA ASN A 21 5.82 -9.94 -10.75
C ASN A 21 6.18 -9.89 -9.26
N VAL A 22 7.48 -9.79 -8.96
CA VAL A 22 7.96 -9.48 -7.63
C VAL A 22 7.52 -8.04 -7.43
N ALA A 23 6.27 -7.87 -6.98
CA ALA A 23 5.78 -6.60 -6.47
C ALA A 23 6.90 -6.09 -5.58
N LYS A 24 7.47 -4.92 -5.91
CA LYS A 24 8.59 -4.34 -5.17
C LYS A 24 8.25 -4.47 -3.69
N LYS A 25 8.95 -5.36 -2.98
CA LYS A 25 8.65 -5.61 -1.58
C LYS A 25 8.85 -4.29 -0.84
N HIS A 26 7.87 -3.97 -0.02
CA HIS A 26 7.74 -2.67 0.60
C HIS A 26 8.68 -2.56 1.80
N ASP A 27 9.98 -2.76 1.65
CA ASP A 27 10.87 -3.03 2.79
C ASP A 27 11.25 -1.79 3.63
N LYS A 28 10.60 -0.64 3.39
CA LYS A 28 10.84 0.62 4.12
C LYS A 28 9.54 1.36 4.43
N THR A 29 9.52 1.98 5.60
CA THR A 29 8.58 3.08 5.91
C THR A 29 8.78 4.18 4.86
N ALA A 30 7.70 4.64 4.26
CA ALA A 30 7.76 5.66 3.21
C ALA A 30 7.44 7.05 3.74
N LYS A 31 8.13 8.06 3.23
CA LYS A 31 7.81 9.46 3.49
C LYS A 31 6.72 9.91 2.51
N LEU A 32 5.69 10.56 3.03
CA LEU A 32 4.67 11.17 2.20
C LEU A 32 5.10 12.58 1.81
N GLU A 33 5.34 12.73 0.52
CA GLU A 33 5.60 14.02 -0.13
C GLU A 33 4.27 14.64 -0.57
N LYS A 34 4.33 15.91 -1.01
CA LYS A 34 3.18 16.57 -1.63
C LYS A 34 2.69 15.71 -2.81
N ASP A 35 1.37 15.59 -2.94
CA ASP A 35 0.73 14.81 -4.01
C ASP A 35 1.01 13.30 -3.93
N SER A 36 1.30 12.76 -2.74
CA SER A 36 1.28 11.31 -2.52
C SER A 36 -0.14 10.75 -2.62
N TYR A 37 -0.35 9.78 -3.50
CA TYR A 37 -1.67 9.20 -3.74
C TYR A 37 -1.62 7.69 -4.00
N CYS A 38 -2.76 7.03 -3.80
CA CYS A 38 -3.06 5.71 -4.31
C CYS A 38 -4.15 5.80 -5.37
N THR A 39 -4.12 4.91 -6.36
CA THR A 39 -5.09 4.86 -7.46
C THR A 39 -6.42 4.25 -7.02
N VAL A 40 -7.21 3.73 -7.96
CA VAL A 40 -8.56 3.24 -7.72
C VAL A 40 -8.49 2.10 -6.68
N PRO A 41 -9.28 2.17 -5.59
CA PRO A 41 -9.44 1.04 -4.67
C PRO A 41 -9.87 -0.21 -5.43
N LYS A 42 -9.13 -1.31 -5.31
CA LYS A 42 -9.51 -2.63 -5.84
C LYS A 42 -10.51 -3.32 -4.91
N SER A 43 -10.22 -3.27 -3.62
CA SER A 43 -10.99 -3.91 -2.56
C SER A 43 -10.74 -3.19 -1.23
N HIS A 44 -11.53 -3.50 -0.21
CA HIS A 44 -11.24 -3.10 1.15
C HIS A 44 -11.70 -4.17 2.14
N SER A 45 -11.07 -4.21 3.32
CA SER A 45 -11.51 -5.05 4.43
C SER A 45 -12.86 -4.60 4.99
N ASP A 46 -13.42 -5.38 5.92
CA ASP A 46 -14.49 -4.91 6.78
C ASP A 46 -14.04 -3.69 7.60
N PHE A 47 -15.00 -2.81 7.93
CA PHE A 47 -14.77 -1.67 8.81
C PHE A 47 -14.71 -2.13 10.27
N LYS A 48 -13.50 -2.27 10.80
CA LYS A 48 -13.29 -2.72 12.18
C LYS A 48 -13.32 -1.54 13.13
N LYS A 49 -14.31 -1.47 14.02
CA LYS A 49 -14.33 -0.47 15.10
C LYS A 49 -13.14 -0.70 16.03
N ILE A 50 -12.34 0.33 16.27
CA ILE A 50 -11.14 0.23 17.13
C ILE A 50 -11.27 0.98 18.44
N ASN A 51 -12.14 1.99 18.52
CA ASN A 51 -12.47 2.71 19.75
C ASN A 51 -13.88 3.33 19.63
N GLY A 52 -14.27 4.21 20.57
CA GLY A 52 -15.59 4.85 20.56
C GLY A 52 -15.90 5.70 19.32
N LYS A 53 -14.88 6.16 18.59
CA LYS A 53 -14.97 7.13 17.51
C LYS A 53 -14.46 6.62 16.16
N ASP A 54 -13.38 5.87 16.17
CA ASP A 54 -12.63 5.52 14.97
C ASP A 54 -12.85 4.04 14.59
N TYR A 55 -12.90 3.83 13.27
CA TYR A 55 -12.85 2.54 12.61
C TYR A 55 -11.55 2.45 11.83
N ARG A 56 -11.06 1.23 11.63
CA ARG A 56 -9.96 0.91 10.71
C ARG A 56 -10.52 0.18 9.50
N VAL A 57 -10.00 0.53 8.32
CA VAL A 57 -10.21 -0.20 7.08
C VAL A 57 -8.87 -0.30 6.35
N ASP A 58 -8.55 -1.49 5.85
CA ASP A 58 -7.40 -1.72 5.00
C ASP A 58 -7.87 -1.73 3.54
N VAL A 59 -7.35 -0.83 2.72
CA VAL A 59 -7.76 -0.65 1.32
C VAL A 59 -6.65 -1.15 0.41
N GLU A 60 -7.00 -1.97 -0.58
CA GLU A 60 -6.07 -2.50 -1.57
C GLU A 60 -6.10 -1.64 -2.83
N PHE A 61 -4.91 -1.28 -3.32
CA PHE A 61 -4.74 -0.40 -4.47
C PHE A 61 -3.90 -1.07 -5.54
N GLU A 62 -4.18 -0.77 -6.80
CA GLU A 62 -3.31 -1.20 -7.90
C GLU A 62 -1.94 -0.54 -7.79
N LYS A 63 -1.92 0.77 -7.60
CA LYS A 63 -0.70 1.58 -7.59
C LYS A 63 -0.78 2.66 -6.51
N CYS A 64 0.33 2.90 -5.84
CA CYS A 64 0.51 4.09 -5.02
C CYS A 64 1.81 4.80 -5.41
N VAL A 65 1.80 6.12 -5.30
CA VAL A 65 2.93 7.01 -5.54
C VAL A 65 3.22 7.76 -4.24
N PHE A 66 4.40 7.52 -3.69
CA PHE A 66 4.94 8.19 -2.51
C PHE A 66 6.47 8.03 -2.49
N ASP A 67 7.20 8.89 -1.78
CA ASP A 67 8.68 8.89 -1.79
C ASP A 67 9.26 9.02 -3.22
N SER A 68 8.58 9.76 -4.10
CA SER A 68 8.88 9.84 -5.54
C SER A 68 8.99 8.48 -6.28
N GLU A 69 8.47 7.41 -5.68
CA GLU A 69 8.47 6.05 -6.22
C GLU A 69 7.04 5.57 -6.50
N THR A 70 6.90 4.68 -7.49
CA THR A 70 5.65 3.95 -7.74
C THR A 70 5.76 2.54 -7.18
N TYR A 71 4.73 2.16 -6.44
CA TYR A 71 4.57 0.84 -5.87
C TYR A 71 3.28 0.20 -6.35
N GLU A 72 3.29 -1.11 -6.52
CA GLU A 72 2.16 -1.87 -7.06
C GLU A 72 1.57 -2.82 -6.02
N ASN A 73 0.26 -3.07 -6.11
CA ASN A 73 -0.49 -3.96 -5.22
C ASN A 73 -0.32 -3.60 -3.73
N VAL A 74 -0.50 -2.32 -3.43
CA VAL A 74 -0.27 -1.75 -2.10
C VAL A 74 -1.53 -1.85 -1.25
N LYS A 75 -1.37 -2.28 -0.01
CA LYS A 75 -2.43 -2.25 1.01
C LYS A 75 -2.19 -1.10 1.99
N VAL A 76 -3.16 -0.23 2.17
CA VAL A 76 -3.07 0.90 3.10
C VAL A 76 -4.21 0.86 4.11
N GLY A 77 -3.85 0.70 5.39
CA GLY A 77 -4.74 0.84 6.54
C GLY A 77 -4.92 2.29 6.93
N VAL A 78 -6.17 2.77 6.93
CA VAL A 78 -6.54 4.14 7.33
C VAL A 78 -7.58 4.15 8.44
N LEU A 79 -7.62 5.25 9.19
CA LEU A 79 -8.64 5.50 10.21
C LEU A 79 -9.78 6.34 9.65
N ILE A 80 -11.02 5.93 9.91
CA ILE A 80 -12.24 6.56 9.39
C ILE A 80 -13.27 6.73 10.52
N GLN A 81 -14.05 7.81 10.49
CA GLN A 81 -15.08 8.10 11.52
C GLN A 81 -16.50 7.91 11.02
N ASN A 82 -16.70 7.92 9.70
CA ASN A 82 -18.00 7.71 9.06
C ASN A 82 -17.90 6.60 8.01
N VAL A 83 -18.41 5.42 8.36
CA VAL A 83 -18.41 4.22 7.51
C VAL A 83 -19.15 4.47 6.20
N GLU A 84 -20.38 4.97 6.26
CA GLU A 84 -21.22 5.18 5.07
C GLU A 84 -20.59 6.18 4.07
N LYS A 85 -20.02 7.27 4.58
CA LYS A 85 -19.32 8.27 3.75
C LYS A 85 -18.08 7.65 3.09
N THR A 86 -17.30 6.88 3.86
CA THR A 86 -16.09 6.21 3.36
C THR A 86 -16.43 5.19 2.28
N GLU A 87 -17.45 4.37 2.48
CA GLU A 87 -17.88 3.38 1.50
C GLU A 87 -18.31 4.02 0.18
N LYS A 88 -19.09 5.12 0.25
CA LYS A 88 -19.45 5.91 -0.93
C LYS A 88 -18.22 6.46 -1.66
N TYR A 89 -17.21 6.90 -0.92
CA TYR A 89 -16.00 7.47 -1.49
C TYR A 89 -15.12 6.43 -2.18
N LEU A 90 -14.94 5.26 -1.55
CA LEU A 90 -14.20 4.13 -2.11
C LEU A 90 -14.79 3.66 -3.45
N LYS A 91 -16.11 3.77 -3.63
CA LYS A 91 -16.82 3.43 -4.87
C LYS A 91 -16.80 4.54 -5.92
N LYS A 92 -16.71 5.82 -5.50
CA LYS A 92 -16.90 6.99 -6.37
C LYS A 92 -15.60 7.53 -6.96
N TYR A 93 -14.52 7.55 -6.18
CA TYR A 93 -13.33 8.33 -6.51
C TYR A 93 -12.16 7.47 -6.98
N LYS A 94 -11.36 8.05 -7.87
CA LYS A 94 -10.23 7.35 -8.50
C LYS A 94 -8.94 7.37 -7.67
N TYR A 95 -8.78 8.34 -6.78
CA TYR A 95 -7.53 8.52 -6.05
C TYR A 95 -7.78 8.72 -4.56
N MET A 96 -7.02 8.00 -3.74
CA MET A 96 -6.87 8.28 -2.31
C MET A 96 -5.59 9.06 -2.07
N HIS A 97 -5.72 10.28 -1.60
CA HIS A 97 -4.62 11.17 -1.27
C HIS A 97 -4.22 11.03 0.19
N LEU A 98 -2.94 10.85 0.45
CA LEU A 98 -2.38 10.80 1.80
C LEU A 98 -1.69 12.13 2.12
N LYS A 99 -2.14 12.82 3.17
CA LYS A 99 -1.57 14.13 3.52
C LYS A 99 -0.08 14.00 3.89
N ALA A 100 0.74 14.87 3.30
CA ALA A 100 2.15 14.97 3.64
C ALA A 100 2.35 15.35 5.13
N GLY A 101 3.53 15.03 5.66
CA GLY A 101 3.94 15.38 7.03
C GLY A 101 3.77 14.27 8.06
N LYS A 102 3.26 13.09 7.66
CA LYS A 102 3.36 11.86 8.44
C LYS A 102 3.93 10.73 7.59
N ASN A 103 4.61 9.79 8.24
CA ASN A 103 5.15 8.63 7.57
C ASN A 103 4.07 7.57 7.33
N LEU A 104 4.22 6.87 6.22
CA LEU A 104 3.46 5.69 5.87
C LEU A 104 4.22 4.47 6.44
N VAL A 105 3.77 3.96 7.58
CA VAL A 105 4.51 2.96 8.36
C VAL A 105 4.32 1.58 7.76
N TYR A 106 5.41 0.93 7.36
CA TYR A 106 5.37 -0.40 6.79
C TYR A 106 5.20 -1.48 7.87
N ASN A 107 4.32 -2.44 7.62
CA ASN A 107 4.14 -3.66 8.38
C ASN A 107 4.58 -4.88 7.54
N ALA A 108 5.71 -5.46 7.91
CA ALA A 108 6.29 -6.61 7.22
C ALA A 108 5.47 -7.90 7.38
N SER A 109 4.67 -8.03 8.44
CA SER A 109 3.90 -9.26 8.72
C SER A 109 2.79 -9.52 7.71
N ASP A 110 2.19 -8.46 7.16
CA ASP A 110 1.07 -8.53 6.22
C ASP A 110 1.33 -7.74 4.92
N ASN A 111 2.58 -7.31 4.70
CA ASN A 111 3.02 -6.48 3.58
C ASN A 111 2.09 -5.28 3.34
N SER A 112 1.71 -4.59 4.42
CA SER A 112 0.81 -3.45 4.37
C SER A 112 1.46 -2.19 4.89
N TYR A 113 0.82 -1.06 4.60
CA TYR A 113 1.15 0.20 5.24
C TYR A 113 0.03 0.64 6.16
N TYR A 114 0.43 1.29 7.24
CA TYR A 114 -0.48 1.97 8.14
C TYR A 114 -0.28 3.48 8.08
N TYR A 115 -1.40 4.20 7.96
CA TYR A 115 -1.42 5.65 7.93
C TYR A 115 -2.44 6.23 8.91
N ASN A 116 -1.94 7.00 9.88
CA ASN A 116 -2.75 7.64 10.92
C ASN A 116 -2.92 9.16 10.74
N GLY A 117 -2.60 9.66 9.53
CA GLY A 117 -2.80 11.05 9.18
C GLY A 117 -4.13 11.27 8.46
N SER A 118 -4.33 12.52 8.03
CA SER A 118 -5.47 12.92 7.21
C SER A 118 -5.34 12.37 5.79
N TRP A 119 -6.44 11.89 5.22
CA TRP A 119 -6.50 11.38 3.85
C TRP A 119 -7.74 11.94 3.16
N ALA A 120 -7.79 11.93 1.83
CA ALA A 120 -8.93 12.44 1.07
C ALA A 120 -9.14 11.63 -0.22
N PHE A 121 -10.37 11.56 -0.70
CA PHE A 121 -10.66 10.98 -2.00
C PHE A 121 -10.93 12.09 -3.03
N ASN A 122 -10.36 11.96 -4.22
CA ASN A 122 -10.61 12.86 -5.33
C ASN A 122 -10.48 12.13 -6.69
N ASN A 123 -10.93 12.77 -7.76
CA ASN A 123 -10.73 12.31 -9.14
C ASN A 123 -9.53 12.98 -9.83
N ASP A 124 -8.92 13.97 -9.18
CA ASP A 124 -7.65 14.59 -9.60
C ASP A 124 -6.47 13.88 -8.91
N LYS A 125 -5.32 13.87 -9.59
CA LYS A 125 -4.02 13.44 -9.04
C LYS A 125 -3.38 14.49 -8.14
N ALA A 126 -3.82 15.74 -8.18
CA ALA A 126 -3.44 16.75 -7.21
C ALA A 126 -4.21 16.59 -5.89
N TYR A 127 -3.53 16.86 -4.78
CA TYR A 127 -4.17 16.86 -3.46
C TYR A 127 -5.32 17.89 -3.42
N PRO A 128 -6.55 17.53 -3.00
CA PRO A 128 -7.69 18.44 -3.03
C PRO A 128 -7.49 19.64 -2.08
N THR A 129 -7.87 20.83 -2.54
CA THR A 129 -7.86 22.07 -1.75
C THR A 129 -9.01 22.16 -0.75
N VAL A 130 -10.11 21.44 -1.00
CA VAL A 130 -11.25 21.32 -0.08
C VAL A 130 -11.25 19.90 0.49
N PHE A 131 -11.11 19.82 1.82
CA PHE A 131 -10.86 18.59 2.55
C PHE A 131 -12.11 18.12 3.30
N ASP A 132 -12.45 16.85 3.15
CA ASP A 132 -13.66 16.24 3.73
C ASP A 132 -13.37 14.95 4.52
N GLY A 133 -12.09 14.69 4.86
CA GLY A 133 -11.58 13.36 5.24
C GLY A 133 -10.85 13.23 6.57
N LYS A 134 -11.54 13.50 7.69
CA LYS A 134 -11.37 12.79 8.96
C LYS A 134 -12.73 12.68 9.64
#